data_AF-A0A920SCS2-F1
#
_entry.id   AF-A0A920SCS2-F1
#
_cell.length_a   1.000
_cell.length_b   1.000
_cell.length_c   1.000
_cell.angle_alpha   90.00
_cell.angle_beta   90.00
_cell.angle_gamma   90.00
#
_symmetry.space_group_name_H-M   'P 1'
#
loop_
_entity.id
_entity.type
_entity.pdbx_description
1 polymer ?
#
loop_
_entity_poly.entity_id
_entity_poly.type
_entity_poly.pdbx_seq_one_letter_code
_entity_poly.pdbx_strand_id
1 'polypeptide(L)'
;MLSHEQVLENAQSYLRQFFKVVDKSRAEVIYQSEWFGKFDLAKVIELTGRFTVAQFLQRADFAQRFAEQKPIAITELLYPLLQAYDSVAIESDVEFGGTDQMFNLLVGRELQGMMGQTPSNVS
;
A
#
# COMPACT_ATOMS: atom_id res chain seq x y z
N MET A 1 -14.00 -5.48 10.81
CA MET A 1 -13.11 -6.16 9.85
C MET A 1 -13.94 -7.15 9.07
N LEU A 2 -13.73 -7.27 7.75
CA LEU A 2 -14.39 -8.29 6.93
C LEU A 2 -13.73 -9.65 7.20
N SER A 3 -14.50 -10.74 7.05
CA SER A 3 -13.92 -12.08 7.09
C SER A 3 -13.07 -12.34 5.84
N HIS A 4 -12.11 -13.28 5.92
CA HIS A 4 -11.30 -13.67 4.76
C HIS A 4 -12.17 -14.14 3.59
N GLU A 5 -13.23 -14.89 3.88
CA GLU A 5 -14.20 -15.37 2.88
C GLU A 5 -14.92 -14.20 2.17
N GLN A 6 -15.36 -13.19 2.93
CA GLN A 6 -15.98 -11.98 2.37
C GLN A 6 -15.01 -11.18 1.51
N VAL A 7 -13.73 -11.10 1.90
CA VAL A 7 -12.69 -10.43 1.11
C VAL A 7 -12.51 -11.13 -0.24
N LEU A 8 -12.46 -12.47 -0.24
CA LEU A 8 -12.31 -13.26 -1.47
C LEU A 8 -13.54 -13.15 -2.38
N GLU A 9 -14.75 -13.21 -1.84
CA GLU A 9 -16.00 -13.08 -2.61
C GLU A 9 -16.09 -11.70 -3.28
N ASN A 10 -15.75 -10.65 -2.55
CA ASN A 10 -15.68 -9.29 -3.08
C ASN A 10 -14.61 -9.20 -4.19
N ALA A 11 -13.41 -9.73 -3.96
CA ALA A 11 -12.32 -9.72 -4.93
C ALA A 11 -12.71 -10.41 -6.25
N GLN A 12 -13.39 -11.57 -6.19
CA GLN A 12 -13.86 -12.25 -7.39
C GLN A 12 -14.81 -11.37 -8.22
N SER A 13 -15.68 -10.61 -7.57
CA SER A 13 -16.62 -9.71 -8.24
C SER A 13 -15.90 -8.57 -8.94
N TYR A 14 -14.89 -7.97 -8.31
CA TYR A 14 -14.03 -6.95 -8.93
C TYR A 14 -13.23 -7.51 -10.11
N LEU A 15 -12.58 -8.65 -9.94
CA LEU A 15 -11.77 -9.29 -10.99
C LEU A 15 -12.59 -9.62 -12.23
N ARG A 16 -13.85 -10.07 -12.06
CA ARG A 16 -14.78 -10.30 -13.19
C ARG A 16 -15.04 -9.04 -14.02
N GLN A 17 -15.04 -7.85 -13.40
CA GLN A 17 -15.17 -6.59 -14.13
C GLN A 17 -13.84 -6.16 -14.76
N PHE A 18 -12.75 -6.29 -14.01
CA PHE A 18 -11.41 -5.91 -14.45
C PHE A 18 -10.98 -6.67 -15.72
N PHE A 19 -11.20 -7.99 -15.76
CA PHE A 19 -10.87 -8.82 -16.92
C PHE A 19 -11.77 -8.61 -18.15
N LYS A 20 -12.75 -7.71 -18.10
CA LYS A 20 -13.43 -7.22 -19.32
C LYS A 20 -12.55 -6.27 -20.11
N VAL A 21 -11.58 -5.62 -19.46
CA VAL A 21 -10.68 -4.63 -20.05
C VAL A 21 -9.27 -5.19 -20.17
N VAL A 22 -8.83 -6.02 -19.22
CA VAL A 22 -7.49 -6.59 -19.18
C VAL A 22 -7.49 -8.05 -19.62
N ASP A 23 -6.52 -8.42 -20.45
CA ASP A 23 -6.30 -9.81 -20.88
C ASP A 23 -5.82 -10.67 -19.72
N LYS A 24 -6.65 -11.62 -19.30
CA LYS A 24 -6.37 -12.55 -18.21
C LYS A 24 -5.14 -13.42 -18.46
N SER A 25 -4.80 -13.72 -19.71
CA SER A 25 -3.60 -14.51 -20.04
C SER A 25 -2.29 -13.77 -19.78
N ARG A 26 -2.37 -12.44 -19.61
CA ARG A 26 -1.24 -11.54 -19.37
C ARG A 26 -1.29 -10.89 -17.97
N ALA A 27 -2.12 -11.43 -17.09
CA ALA A 27 -2.36 -10.85 -15.78
C ALA A 27 -2.25 -11.93 -14.70
N GLU A 28 -1.64 -11.55 -13.58
CA GLU A 28 -1.55 -12.36 -12.38
C GLU A 28 -2.37 -11.71 -11.26
N VAL A 29 -3.03 -12.53 -10.45
CA VAL A 29 -3.76 -12.08 -9.27
C VAL A 29 -3.01 -12.60 -8.05
N ILE A 30 -2.47 -11.67 -7.28
CA ILE A 30 -1.70 -11.93 -6.07
C ILE A 30 -2.44 -11.38 -4.85
N TYR A 31 -2.23 -12.00 -3.69
CA TYR A 31 -2.88 -11.59 -2.44
C TYR A 31 -1.83 -11.22 -1.39
N GLN A 32 -1.95 -10.02 -0.81
CA GLN A 32 -1.01 -9.52 0.20
C GLN A 32 -0.85 -10.40 1.45
N SER A 33 -1.81 -11.30 1.69
CA SER A 33 -1.69 -12.34 2.73
C SER A 33 -0.48 -13.25 2.54
N GLU A 34 0.06 -13.38 1.32
CA GLU A 34 1.23 -14.20 1.01
C GLU A 34 2.51 -13.76 1.73
N TRP A 35 2.69 -12.44 1.91
CA TRP A 35 3.80 -11.87 2.68
C TRP A 35 3.38 -11.43 4.08
N PHE A 36 2.21 -10.82 4.25
CA PHE A 36 1.79 -10.36 5.58
C PHE A 36 1.45 -11.49 6.55
N GLY A 37 1.13 -12.69 6.05
CA GLY A 37 0.98 -13.88 6.90
C GLY A 37 2.27 -14.28 7.64
N LYS A 38 3.42 -13.76 7.20
CA LYS A 38 4.76 -14.03 7.78
C LYS A 38 5.38 -12.80 8.45
N PHE A 39 4.66 -11.67 8.51
CA PHE A 39 5.15 -10.45 9.16
C PHE A 39 5.20 -10.64 10.68
N ASP A 40 6.40 -10.62 11.24
CA ASP A 40 6.59 -10.57 12.68
C ASP A 40 6.72 -9.13 13.18
N LEU A 41 6.73 -8.96 14.50
CA LEU A 41 6.86 -7.64 15.11
C LEU A 41 8.20 -6.97 14.74
N ALA A 42 9.27 -7.74 14.54
CA ALA A 42 10.56 -7.20 14.14
C ALA A 42 10.48 -6.54 12.76
N LYS A 43 9.79 -7.17 11.80
CA LYS A 43 9.55 -6.60 10.47
C LYS A 43 8.69 -5.34 10.52
N VAL A 44 7.67 -5.31 11.38
CA VAL A 44 6.86 -4.09 11.60
C VAL A 44 7.73 -2.95 12.14
N ILE A 45 8.55 -3.20 13.15
CA ILE A 45 9.46 -2.18 13.71
C ILE A 45 10.45 -1.70 12.65
N GLU A 46 11.05 -2.61 11.89
CA GLU A 46 11.96 -2.27 10.79
C GLU A 46 11.28 -1.34 9.80
N LEU A 47 10.08 -1.70 9.32
CA LEU A 47 9.33 -0.92 8.34
C LEU A 47 8.95 0.46 8.87
N THR A 48 8.39 0.52 10.09
CA THR A 48 7.99 1.79 10.72
C THR A 48 9.17 2.70 11.05
N GLY A 49 10.37 2.15 11.25
CA GLY A 49 11.59 2.91 11.48
C GLY A 49 12.14 3.64 10.26
N ARG A 50 11.62 3.37 9.05
CA ARG A 50 12.09 3.97 7.79
C ARG A 50 11.46 5.32 7.47
N PHE A 51 10.33 5.64 8.11
CA PHE A 51 9.56 6.84 7.82
C PHE A 51 9.29 7.67 9.08
N THR A 52 9.03 8.95 8.88
CA THR A 52 8.78 9.90 9.96
C THR A 52 7.32 10.36 9.96
N VAL A 53 6.83 10.73 11.14
CA VAL A 53 5.52 11.38 11.27
C VAL A 53 5.43 12.65 10.40
N ALA A 54 6.53 13.40 10.27
CA ALA A 54 6.58 14.61 9.45
C ALA A 54 6.31 14.34 7.96
N GLN A 55 6.81 13.22 7.40
CA GLN A 55 6.49 12.81 6.03
C GLN A 55 5.00 12.49 5.89
N PHE A 56 4.41 11.77 6.85
CA PHE A 56 2.99 11.45 6.84
C PHE A 56 2.09 12.69 6.92
N LEU A 57 2.50 13.71 7.66
CA LEU A 57 1.79 14.99 7.72
C LEU A 57 1.91 15.84 6.44
N GLN A 58 2.62 15.38 5.40
CA GLN A 58 2.54 16.00 4.06
C GLN A 58 1.28 15.55 3.30
N ARG A 59 0.66 14.43 3.71
CA ARG A 59 -0.61 13.97 3.14
C ARG A 59 -1.73 14.89 3.59
N ALA A 60 -2.51 15.42 2.66
CA ALA A 60 -3.46 16.51 2.91
C ALA A 60 -4.50 16.19 3.99
N ASP A 61 -4.98 14.93 4.06
CA ASP A 61 -5.94 14.48 5.07
C ASP A 61 -5.35 14.43 6.47
N PHE A 62 -4.12 13.91 6.63
CA PHE A 62 -3.42 13.91 7.91
C PHE A 62 -3.01 15.32 8.33
N ALA A 63 -2.53 16.15 7.40
CA ALA A 63 -2.20 17.55 7.64
C ALA A 63 -3.41 18.32 8.19
N GLN A 64 -4.55 18.21 7.51
CA GLN A 64 -5.79 18.87 7.91
C GLN A 64 -6.27 18.39 9.28
N ARG A 65 -6.35 17.07 9.50
CA ARG A 65 -6.81 16.51 10.77
C ARG A 65 -5.90 16.90 11.92
N PHE A 66 -4.59 16.89 11.71
CA PHE A 66 -3.63 17.28 12.74
C PHE A 66 -3.76 18.76 13.09
N ALA A 67 -3.91 19.65 12.09
CA ALA A 67 -4.14 21.08 12.31
C ALA A 67 -5.46 21.36 13.06
N GLU A 68 -6.51 20.57 12.76
CA GLU A 68 -7.81 20.65 13.42
C GLU A 68 -7.84 19.91 14.78
N GLN A 69 -6.72 19.36 15.24
CA GLN A 69 -6.62 18.51 16.45
C GLN A 69 -7.60 17.33 16.45
N LYS A 70 -7.99 16.86 15.27
CA LYS A 70 -8.79 15.65 15.11
C LYS A 70 -7.89 14.44 15.35
N PRO A 71 -8.39 13.39 16.04
CA PRO A 71 -7.63 12.18 16.26
C PRO A 71 -7.13 11.58 14.95
N ILE A 72 -5.90 11.08 14.94
CA ILE A 72 -5.33 10.25 13.88
C ILE A 72 -4.81 8.99 14.56
N ALA A 73 -5.40 7.84 14.26
CA ALA A 73 -5.00 6.58 14.88
C ALA A 73 -3.68 6.09 14.28
N ILE A 74 -2.83 5.46 15.09
CA ILE A 74 -1.54 4.91 14.65
C ILE A 74 -1.74 3.90 13.52
N THR A 75 -2.82 3.13 13.54
CA THR A 75 -3.19 2.18 12.48
C THR A 75 -3.37 2.85 11.12
N GLU A 76 -3.77 4.13 11.08
CA GLU A 76 -3.91 4.88 9.83
C GLU A 76 -2.54 5.23 9.24
N LEU A 77 -1.52 5.41 10.08
CA LEU A 77 -0.13 5.62 9.64
C LEU A 77 0.51 4.32 9.13
N LEU A 78 0.02 3.16 9.56
CA LEU A 78 0.53 1.87 9.08
C LEU A 78 0.07 1.56 7.65
N TYR A 79 -1.13 2.01 7.26
CA TYR A 79 -1.71 1.63 5.97
C TYR A 79 -0.82 1.99 4.76
N PRO A 80 -0.31 3.23 4.63
CA PRO A 80 0.62 3.57 3.53
C PRO A 80 1.92 2.76 3.55
N LEU A 81 2.40 2.36 4.73
CA LEU A 81 3.61 1.53 4.84
C LEU A 81 3.37 0.10 4.37
N LEU A 82 2.21 -0.46 4.69
CA LEU A 82 1.83 -1.79 4.23
C LEU A 82 1.67 -1.80 2.70
N GLN A 83 0.95 -0.81 2.15
CA GLN A 83 0.84 -0.66 0.69
C GLN A 83 2.22 -0.48 0.04
N ALA A 84 3.10 0.31 0.63
CA ALA A 84 4.47 0.49 0.12
C ALA A 84 5.25 -0.83 0.11
N TYR A 85 5.07 -1.67 1.12
CA TYR A 85 5.71 -2.98 1.19
C TYR A 85 5.17 -3.94 0.12
N ASP A 86 3.91 -3.82 -0.29
CA ASP A 86 3.36 -4.59 -1.40
C ASP A 86 4.19 -4.36 -2.67
N SER A 87 4.54 -3.10 -2.97
CA SER A 87 5.42 -2.75 -4.11
C SER A 87 6.83 -3.33 -4.01
N VAL A 88 7.38 -3.43 -2.80
CA VAL A 88 8.67 -4.11 -2.55
C VAL A 88 8.55 -5.63 -2.76
N ALA A 89 7.48 -6.23 -2.26
CA ALA A 89 7.27 -7.67 -2.31
C ALA A 89 7.11 -8.20 -3.74
N ILE A 90 6.55 -7.38 -4.63
CA ILE A 90 6.28 -7.73 -6.03
C ILE A 90 7.30 -7.14 -7.01
N GLU A 91 8.29 -6.39 -6.49
CA GLU A 91 9.32 -5.70 -7.28
C GLU A 91 8.69 -4.83 -8.38
N SER A 92 7.71 -4.00 -8.03
CA SER A 92 6.93 -3.26 -9.03
C SER A 92 7.78 -2.26 -9.83
N ASP A 93 7.68 -2.33 -11.16
CA ASP A 93 8.31 -1.35 -12.06
C ASP A 93 7.44 -0.09 -12.24
N VAL A 94 6.12 -0.26 -12.23
CA VAL A 94 5.13 0.81 -12.42
C VAL A 94 3.94 0.55 -11.49
N GLU A 95 3.49 1.59 -10.81
CA GLU A 95 2.29 1.54 -9.96
C GLU A 95 1.28 2.62 -10.42
N PHE A 96 0.03 2.20 -10.57
CA PHE A 96 -1.07 3.05 -11.04
C PHE A 96 -2.02 3.36 -9.90
N GLY A 97 -2.43 4.62 -9.76
CA GLY A 97 -3.43 5.00 -8.79
C GLY A 97 -4.13 6.32 -9.12
N GLY A 98 -5.23 6.59 -8.43
CA GLY A 98 -5.90 7.88 -8.53
C GLY A 98 -5.02 9.01 -7.97
N THR A 99 -5.35 10.26 -8.30
CA THR A 99 -4.67 11.44 -7.73
C THR A 99 -4.69 11.48 -6.20
N ASP A 100 -5.70 10.89 -5.57
CA ASP A 100 -5.83 10.72 -4.13
C ASP A 100 -4.83 9.70 -3.53
N GLN A 101 -4.27 8.82 -4.35
CA GLN A 101 -3.29 7.80 -3.96
C GLN A 101 -1.84 8.25 -4.10
N MET A 102 -1.59 9.43 -4.68
CA MET A 102 -0.23 9.91 -5.02
C MET A 102 0.74 9.79 -3.83
N PHE A 103 0.30 10.14 -2.62
CA PHE A 103 1.14 9.98 -1.43
C PHE A 103 1.54 8.51 -1.19
N ASN A 104 0.59 7.58 -1.24
CA ASN A 104 0.87 6.16 -0.98
C ASN A 104 1.81 5.58 -2.04
N LEU A 105 1.64 5.95 -3.31
CA LEU A 105 2.51 5.53 -4.42
C LEU A 105 3.95 6.04 -4.23
N LEU A 106 4.10 7.30 -3.78
CA LEU A 106 5.41 7.88 -3.49
C LEU A 106 6.11 7.20 -2.30
N VAL A 107 5.35 6.81 -1.26
CA VAL A 107 5.90 6.03 -0.13
C VAL A 107 6.38 4.65 -0.61
N GLY A 108 5.65 4.00 -1.51
CA GLY A 108 6.07 2.74 -2.15
C GLY A 108 7.38 2.87 -2.90
N ARG A 109 7.46 3.86 -3.79
CA ARG A 109 8.68 4.21 -4.54
C ARG A 109 9.87 4.51 -3.61
N GLU A 110 9.66 5.28 -2.55
CA GLU A 110 10.70 5.62 -1.58
C GLU A 110 11.18 4.37 -0.83
N LEU A 111 10.26 3.50 -0.38
CA LEU A 111 10.60 2.27 0.31
C LEU A 111 11.40 1.32 -0.58
N GLN A 112 11.04 1.13 -1.85
CA GLN A 112 11.82 0.33 -2.79
C GLN A 112 13.28 0.82 -2.86
N GLY A 113 13.49 2.14 -2.97
CA GLY A 113 14.82 2.73 -2.94
C GLY A 113 15.58 2.47 -1.64
N MET A 114 14.92 2.60 -0.49
CA MET A 114 15.50 2.28 0.83
C MET A 114 15.87 0.80 0.99
N MET A 115 15.17 -0.10 0.29
CA MET A 115 15.40 -1.53 0.27
C MET A 115 16.39 -1.97 -0.82
N GLY A 116 16.94 -1.02 -1.59
CA GLY A 116 17.92 -1.29 -2.64
C GLY A 116 17.32 -1.79 -3.97
N GLN A 117 16.00 -1.73 -4.13
CA GLN A 117 15.32 -2.04 -5.38
C GLN A 117 15.28 -0.81 -6.31
N THR A 118 15.06 -1.05 -7.60
CA THR A 118 14.76 0.02 -8.56
C THR A 118 13.41 0.65 -8.20
N PRO A 119 13.35 1.97 -7.94
CA PRO A 119 12.08 2.60 -7.59
C PRO A 119 11.08 2.59 -8.74
N SER A 120 9.82 2.26 -8.45
CA SER A 120 8.74 2.24 -9.42
C SER A 120 8.47 3.62 -10.03
N ASN A 121 8.01 3.62 -11.28
CA ASN A 121 7.38 4.78 -11.88
C ASN A 121 5.95 4.90 -11.36
N VAL A 122 5.56 6.12 -11.00
CA VAL A 122 4.22 6.44 -10.50
C VAL A 122 3.42 7.10 -11.63
N SER A 123 2.21 6.62 -11.91
CA SER A 123 1.35 7.11 -13.00
C SER A 123 -0.11 7.26 -12.60
#